data_AF-D8LVH1-F1
#
_entry.id   AF-D8LVH1-F1
#
_cell.length_a   1.000
_cell.length_b   1.000
_cell.length_c   1.000
_cell.angle_alpha   90.00
_cell.angle_beta   90.00
_cell.angle_gamma   90.00
#
_symmetry.space_group_name_H-M   'P 1'
#
loop_
_entity.id
_entity.type
_entity.pdbx_description
1 polymer ?
#
loop_
_entity_poly.entity_id
_entity_poly.type
_entity_poly.pdbx_seq_one_letter_code
_entity_poly.pdbx_strand_id
1 'polypeptide(L)'
;MSAHIEYLEDKISSYIEKSLENITPSRVVSDIPDGIVFVSNSERGKCITSDQEKRSSMLYEKVPFVLKTCSLESCSVSSVGSYILSTPSTLNIVRLSWADDKKPHHVLIIKKKYNNDASKVLRVMIDWFNKQGIQVMVEPDVYKELQPCNVVTWKEEDRYNLSNLIDFVVTLGGDGTLLFASLLFPKTVPPVISFHMGTLGFLTPFFADNFVPPLSQVVRGNVPLTVRSRLEYKIVRCLPRSTVRKSIDYFAEEEEGNEKPRPKILNDIVIDRGTASSMVELNCYIDTDLITTVHADGLIIATPTGSTAYSMSAGGSMVHPLTPGLLMTPICPHTLSFRQMLFPDSTVLRIEVSMDSRCTASVSFDGQFKETLNRGDALIIRTSKYPVPCVSPDDSNRDWFRSVREMLHWNKATSSFIPSQKQRTI
;
A
#
# COMPACT_ATOMS: atom_id res chain seq x y z
N MET A 1 35.38 -17.27 -39.01
CA MET A 1 34.35 -16.58 -38.22
C MET A 1 33.28 -17.55 -37.73
N SER A 2 32.70 -18.40 -38.58
CA SER A 2 31.72 -19.44 -38.18
C SER A 2 32.28 -20.48 -37.19
N ALA A 3 33.49 -21.00 -37.40
CA ALA A 3 34.10 -21.98 -36.48
C ALA A 3 34.45 -21.43 -35.07
N HIS A 4 34.53 -20.10 -34.90
CA HIS A 4 34.80 -19.49 -33.59
C HIS A 4 33.51 -19.28 -32.79
N ILE A 5 32.37 -19.17 -33.48
CA ILE A 5 31.04 -19.02 -32.87
C ILE A 5 30.58 -20.39 -32.34
N GLU A 6 30.72 -21.47 -33.12
CA GLU A 6 30.42 -22.83 -32.65
C GLU A 6 31.25 -23.21 -31.42
N TYR A 7 32.54 -22.85 -31.39
CA TYR A 7 33.39 -23.11 -30.22
C TYR A 7 32.94 -22.33 -28.97
N LEU A 8 32.37 -21.14 -29.12
CA LEU A 8 31.85 -20.35 -28.00
C LEU A 8 30.50 -20.87 -27.50
N GLU A 9 29.63 -21.32 -28.40
CA GLU A 9 28.32 -21.92 -28.06
C GLU A 9 28.49 -23.23 -27.29
N ASP A 10 29.45 -24.07 -27.68
CA ASP A 10 29.78 -25.32 -26.97
C ASP A 10 30.35 -25.04 -25.57
N LYS A 11 31.18 -23.99 -25.44
CA LYS A 11 31.75 -23.58 -24.15
C LYS A 11 30.69 -23.06 -23.19
N ILE A 12 29.73 -22.28 -23.70
CA ILE A 12 28.61 -21.74 -22.91
C ILE A 12 27.68 -22.88 -22.46
N SER A 13 27.37 -23.83 -23.35
CA SER A 13 26.55 -24.99 -23.01
C SER A 13 27.18 -25.85 -21.91
N SER A 14 28.50 -26.11 -21.99
CA SER A 14 29.19 -26.86 -20.92
C SER A 14 29.27 -26.12 -19.57
N TYR A 15 29.21 -24.79 -19.59
CA TYR A 15 29.23 -23.96 -18.38
C TYR A 15 27.87 -23.95 -17.69
N ILE A 16 26.79 -24.01 -18.47
CA ILE A 16 25.40 -24.12 -17.97
C ILE A 16 25.17 -25.51 -17.36
N GLU A 17 25.64 -26.59 -18.00
CA GLU A 17 25.51 -27.95 -17.44
C GLU A 17 26.28 -28.10 -16.12
N LYS A 18 27.51 -27.57 -16.02
CA LYS A 18 28.29 -27.59 -14.77
C LYS A 18 27.73 -26.73 -13.64
N SER A 19 26.92 -25.71 -13.96
CA SER A 19 26.28 -24.87 -12.93
C SER A 19 24.95 -25.43 -12.43
N LEU A 20 24.31 -26.31 -13.21
CA LEU A 20 23.10 -27.04 -12.81
C LEU A 20 23.39 -28.24 -11.88
N GLU A 21 24.58 -28.87 -11.99
CA GLU A 21 24.95 -30.02 -11.14
C GLU A 21 25.33 -29.66 -9.68
N ASN A 22 25.56 -28.38 -9.35
CA ASN A 22 26.01 -27.94 -8.02
C ASN A 22 24.93 -27.30 -7.14
N ILE A 23 23.64 -27.44 -7.47
CA ILE A 23 22.55 -26.95 -6.63
C ILE A 23 22.06 -28.10 -5.73
N THR A 24 22.76 -28.32 -4.62
CA THR A 24 22.21 -29.10 -3.51
C THR A 24 21.09 -28.29 -2.83
N PRO A 25 19.86 -28.81 -2.69
CA PRO A 25 18.80 -28.09 -1.97
C PRO A 25 19.11 -28.12 -0.47
N SER A 26 19.43 -26.95 0.08
CA SER A 26 19.41 -26.74 1.53
C SER A 26 17.98 -26.96 2.02
N ARG A 27 17.81 -27.91 2.95
CA ARG A 27 16.58 -28.08 3.74
C ARG A 27 16.22 -26.76 4.39
N VAL A 28 15.20 -26.08 3.86
CA VAL A 28 14.51 -24.99 4.55
C VAL A 28 13.31 -25.59 5.27
N VAL A 29 13.31 -25.30 6.56
CA VAL A 29 12.47 -25.82 7.63
C VAL A 29 11.00 -25.42 7.40
N SER A 30 10.13 -26.37 7.71
CA SER A 30 8.70 -26.22 7.91
C SER A 30 8.40 -25.11 8.92
N ASP A 31 7.83 -23.99 8.45
CA ASP A 31 6.95 -23.07 9.21
C ASP A 31 6.47 -21.94 8.27
N ILE A 32 5.70 -22.30 7.25
CA ILE A 32 4.99 -21.34 6.38
C ILE A 32 3.56 -21.22 6.91
N PRO A 33 3.13 -20.08 7.47
CA PRO A 33 1.72 -19.84 7.76
C PRO A 33 0.94 -19.81 6.45
N ASP A 34 -0.27 -20.39 6.41
CA ASP A 34 -1.12 -20.43 5.22
C ASP A 34 -1.22 -19.05 4.51
N GLY A 35 -0.60 -18.95 3.32
CA GLY A 35 -0.77 -17.83 2.38
C GLY A 35 0.46 -17.48 1.51
N ILE A 36 0.58 -18.24 0.41
CA ILE A 36 1.27 -17.98 -0.86
C ILE A 36 2.80 -17.81 -0.84
N VAL A 37 3.42 -18.83 -1.43
CA VAL A 37 4.78 -18.93 -1.97
C VAL A 37 4.78 -18.50 -3.45
N PHE A 38 5.76 -17.73 -3.91
CA PHE A 38 6.05 -17.63 -5.35
C PHE A 38 6.76 -18.90 -5.81
N VAL A 39 6.14 -19.65 -6.72
CA VAL A 39 6.80 -20.73 -7.44
C VAL A 39 7.67 -20.11 -8.53
N SER A 40 8.99 -20.17 -8.36
CA SER A 40 9.91 -20.05 -9.50
C SER A 40 9.72 -21.26 -10.40
N ASN A 41 9.74 -21.05 -11.72
CA ASN A 41 9.61 -22.08 -12.75
C ASN A 41 10.43 -23.36 -12.45
N SER A 42 9.78 -24.38 -11.89
CA SER A 42 10.01 -25.79 -12.21
C SER A 42 8.88 -26.63 -11.60
N GLU A 43 8.44 -27.61 -12.38
CA GLU A 43 7.55 -28.73 -12.00
C GLU A 43 6.04 -28.51 -12.16
N ARG A 44 5.55 -29.02 -13.31
CA ARG A 44 4.14 -29.33 -13.55
C ARG A 44 3.77 -30.61 -12.80
N GLY A 45 2.66 -30.55 -12.08
CA GLY A 45 1.82 -31.71 -11.77
C GLY A 45 1.98 -32.27 -10.36
N LYS A 46 1.04 -31.92 -9.49
CA LYS A 46 0.35 -32.82 -8.54
C LYS A 46 -0.78 -32.06 -7.85
N CYS A 47 -2.00 -32.57 -8.01
CA CYS A 47 -3.16 -32.18 -7.20
C CYS A 47 -2.92 -32.64 -5.76
N ILE A 48 -3.12 -31.75 -4.79
CA ILE A 48 -3.18 -32.12 -3.37
C ILE A 48 -4.66 -32.21 -3.00
N THR A 49 -5.08 -33.41 -2.62
CA THR A 49 -6.40 -33.71 -2.04
C THR A 49 -6.45 -33.23 -0.60
N SER A 50 -7.51 -32.53 -0.22
CA SER A 50 -7.78 -32.12 1.16
C SER A 50 -8.31 -33.28 2.00
N ASP A 51 -7.63 -33.59 3.09
CA ASP A 51 -8.19 -34.42 4.16
C ASP A 51 -9.26 -33.61 4.91
N GLN A 52 -10.50 -34.08 4.82
CA GLN A 52 -11.59 -33.64 5.66
C GLN A 52 -11.48 -34.32 7.01
N GLU A 53 -11.33 -33.55 8.10
CA GLU A 53 -11.95 -33.88 9.39
C GLU A 53 -11.84 -32.71 10.39
N LYS A 54 -12.91 -31.91 10.52
CA LYS A 54 -13.70 -31.73 11.77
C LYS A 54 -14.67 -30.54 11.68
N ARG A 55 -15.88 -30.81 12.18
CA ARG A 55 -17.13 -30.05 12.08
C ARG A 55 -17.29 -28.93 13.12
N SER A 56 -18.12 -27.97 12.70
CA SER A 56 -19.15 -27.20 13.43
C SER A 56 -18.76 -26.01 14.33
N SER A 57 -18.75 -24.83 13.71
CA SER A 57 -19.70 -23.75 13.94
C SER A 57 -19.89 -23.04 12.58
N MET A 58 -21.01 -22.34 12.31
CA MET A 58 -21.17 -21.59 11.06
C MET A 58 -20.19 -20.40 11.05
N LEU A 59 -18.91 -20.71 10.79
CA LEU A 59 -17.85 -19.76 10.53
C LEU A 59 -17.95 -19.39 9.05
N TYR A 60 -18.22 -18.12 8.80
CA TYR A 60 -18.10 -17.53 7.47
C TYR A 60 -16.72 -17.88 6.89
N GLU A 61 -16.72 -18.50 5.70
CA GLU A 61 -15.50 -18.82 4.95
C GLU A 61 -15.26 -17.72 3.92
N LYS A 62 -14.20 -16.93 4.14
CA LYS A 62 -13.81 -15.81 3.28
C LYS A 62 -13.54 -16.29 1.85
N VAL A 63 -13.97 -15.54 0.85
CA VAL A 63 -13.72 -15.88 -0.55
C VAL A 63 -12.28 -15.51 -0.91
N PRO A 64 -11.41 -16.47 -1.27
CA PRO A 64 -10.08 -16.14 -1.74
C PRO A 64 -10.19 -15.40 -3.08
N PHE A 65 -9.18 -14.59 -3.40
CA PHE A 65 -9.06 -14.01 -4.72
C PHE A 65 -7.79 -14.54 -5.41
N VAL A 66 -7.78 -14.38 -6.72
CA VAL A 66 -6.74 -14.80 -7.63
C VAL A 66 -6.19 -13.56 -8.30
N LEU A 67 -4.88 -13.37 -8.21
CA LEU A 67 -4.19 -12.35 -8.99
C LEU A 67 -3.76 -12.95 -10.32
N LYS A 68 -4.20 -12.33 -11.41
CA LYS A 68 -3.71 -12.66 -12.75
C LYS A 68 -2.73 -11.58 -13.18
N THR A 69 -1.55 -11.97 -13.59
CA THR A 69 -0.62 -11.10 -14.32
C THR A 69 -0.88 -11.29 -15.80
N CYS A 70 -1.20 -10.19 -16.47
CA CYS A 70 -1.47 -10.21 -17.91
C CYS A 70 -0.39 -9.44 -18.65
N SER A 71 0.17 -10.09 -19.67
CA SER A 71 0.90 -9.46 -20.77
C SER A 71 -0.09 -9.11 -21.90
N LEU A 72 0.41 -8.55 -23.00
CA LEU A 72 -0.40 -8.26 -24.20
C LEU A 72 -0.96 -9.54 -24.87
N GLU A 73 -0.32 -10.69 -24.65
CA GLU A 73 -0.61 -11.93 -25.38
C GLU A 73 -1.11 -13.07 -24.49
N SER A 74 -0.90 -13.01 -23.16
CA SER A 74 -1.31 -14.08 -22.25
C SER A 74 -1.53 -13.58 -20.82
N CYS A 75 -2.47 -14.20 -20.09
CA CYS A 75 -2.64 -14.00 -18.65
C CYS A 75 -2.23 -15.28 -17.90
N SER A 76 -1.31 -15.15 -16.95
CA SER A 76 -0.93 -16.21 -16.02
C SER A 76 -1.48 -15.93 -14.63
N VAL A 77 -1.89 -16.99 -13.92
CA VAL A 77 -2.22 -16.88 -12.49
C VAL A 77 -0.92 -16.66 -11.73
N SER A 78 -0.82 -15.54 -11.02
CA SER A 78 0.34 -15.18 -10.22
C SER A 78 0.24 -15.69 -8.79
N SER A 79 -0.98 -15.73 -8.24
CA SER A 79 -1.21 -16.13 -6.86
C SER A 79 -2.69 -16.44 -6.60
N VAL A 80 -2.96 -17.43 -5.73
CA VAL A 80 -4.30 -17.74 -5.20
C VAL A 80 -4.27 -17.59 -3.69
N GLY A 81 -5.08 -16.71 -3.10
CA GLY A 81 -5.20 -16.67 -1.64
C GLY A 81 -6.11 -15.57 -1.10
N SER A 82 -6.17 -15.47 0.23
CA SER A 82 -7.08 -14.55 0.93
C SER A 82 -6.52 -13.14 1.06
N TYR A 83 -5.27 -12.91 0.64
CA TYR A 83 -4.54 -11.66 0.80
C TYR A 83 -3.32 -11.49 -0.13
N ILE A 84 -2.86 -10.25 -0.33
CA ILE A 84 -1.77 -9.88 -1.24
C ILE A 84 -0.49 -9.63 -0.44
N LEU A 85 0.55 -10.42 -0.76
CA LEU A 85 1.95 -10.17 -0.43
C LEU A 85 2.67 -9.91 -1.76
N SER A 86 3.45 -8.83 -1.87
CA SER A 86 4.15 -8.53 -3.13
C SER A 86 5.67 -8.54 -2.98
N THR A 87 6.35 -9.07 -3.99
CA THR A 87 7.68 -8.60 -4.40
C THR A 87 7.55 -7.67 -5.60
N PRO A 88 8.55 -6.81 -5.87
CA PRO A 88 8.46 -5.78 -6.88
C PRO A 88 8.64 -6.42 -8.25
N SER A 89 7.62 -6.38 -9.10
CA SER A 89 7.75 -6.71 -10.52
C SER A 89 7.37 -5.48 -11.35
N THR A 90 8.27 -5.10 -12.26
CA THR A 90 8.22 -3.87 -13.05
C THR A 90 7.28 -3.95 -14.25
N LEU A 91 6.68 -5.10 -14.51
CA LEU A 91 5.79 -5.33 -15.63
C LEU A 91 4.74 -6.33 -15.19
N ASN A 92 3.46 -5.90 -15.19
CA ASN A 92 2.26 -6.69 -15.49
C ASN A 92 1.02 -5.92 -15.02
N ILE A 93 -0.05 -5.93 -15.82
CA ILE A 93 -1.37 -5.53 -15.34
C ILE A 93 -1.82 -6.62 -14.36
N VAL A 94 -1.82 -6.30 -13.07
CA VAL A 94 -2.40 -7.18 -12.06
C VAL A 94 -3.91 -7.06 -12.15
N ARG A 95 -4.63 -8.18 -12.23
CA ARG A 95 -6.09 -8.20 -12.25
C ARG A 95 -6.62 -9.00 -11.08
N LEU A 96 -7.66 -8.48 -10.44
CA LEU A 96 -8.46 -9.17 -9.44
C LEU A 96 -9.35 -10.20 -10.14
N SER A 97 -9.39 -11.41 -9.64
CA SER A 97 -10.45 -12.40 -9.91
C SER A 97 -10.82 -13.09 -8.60
N TRP A 98 -12.05 -13.58 -8.46
CA TRP A 98 -12.44 -14.34 -7.27
C TRP A 98 -12.13 -15.82 -7.50
N ALA A 99 -11.68 -16.52 -6.45
CA ALA A 99 -11.36 -17.95 -6.55
C ALA A 99 -12.63 -18.77 -6.84
N ASP A 100 -12.47 -19.83 -7.63
CA ASP A 100 -13.55 -20.72 -8.08
C ASP A 100 -14.75 -19.98 -8.71
N ASP A 101 -14.52 -18.78 -9.26
CA ASP A 101 -15.56 -17.86 -9.76
C ASP A 101 -16.68 -17.57 -8.74
N LYS A 102 -16.37 -17.69 -7.43
CA LYS A 102 -17.29 -17.36 -6.34
C LYS A 102 -17.54 -15.86 -6.27
N LYS A 103 -18.76 -15.49 -5.87
CA LYS A 103 -19.12 -14.09 -5.63
C LYS A 103 -18.65 -13.67 -4.22
N PRO A 104 -18.10 -12.45 -4.02
CA PRO A 104 -17.81 -11.95 -2.69
C PRO A 104 -19.08 -11.79 -1.87
N HIS A 105 -18.99 -12.01 -0.56
CA HIS A 105 -20.11 -12.03 0.36
C HIS A 105 -20.10 -10.83 1.31
N HIS A 106 -18.94 -10.37 1.77
CA HIS A 106 -18.82 -9.30 2.75
C HIS A 106 -18.04 -8.09 2.20
N VAL A 107 -18.66 -6.91 2.26
CA VAL A 107 -18.05 -5.65 1.87
C VAL A 107 -17.97 -4.71 3.05
N LEU A 108 -16.79 -4.13 3.28
CA LEU A 108 -16.64 -3.01 4.21
C LEU A 108 -16.79 -1.69 3.46
N ILE A 109 -17.69 -0.81 3.91
CA ILE A 109 -17.81 0.53 3.35
C ILE A 109 -17.34 1.58 4.37
N ILE A 110 -16.32 2.34 3.96
CA ILE A 110 -15.75 3.46 4.71
C ILE A 110 -16.23 4.76 4.05
N LYS A 111 -16.81 5.67 4.82
CA LYS A 111 -17.23 6.98 4.30
C LYS A 111 -16.50 8.14 4.94
N LYS A 112 -16.47 9.28 4.25
CA LYS A 112 -16.05 10.55 4.83
C LYS A 112 -16.94 10.89 6.03
N LYS A 113 -16.32 11.09 7.19
CA LYS A 113 -17.01 11.46 8.44
C LYS A 113 -17.72 12.82 8.29
N TYR A 114 -18.86 12.96 8.98
CA TYR A 114 -19.67 14.17 9.03
C TYR A 114 -20.11 14.73 7.65
N ASN A 115 -20.18 13.88 6.62
CA ASN A 115 -20.64 14.27 5.29
C ASN A 115 -22.00 13.62 4.99
N ASN A 116 -23.05 14.44 4.93
CA ASN A 116 -24.42 13.98 4.71
C ASN A 116 -24.64 13.41 3.30
N ASP A 117 -23.96 13.94 2.28
CA ASP A 117 -24.09 13.43 0.92
C ASP A 117 -23.44 12.04 0.80
N ALA A 118 -22.32 11.80 1.49
CA ALA A 118 -21.72 10.48 1.63
C ALA A 118 -22.68 9.50 2.29
N SER A 119 -23.41 9.92 3.32
CA SER A 119 -24.43 9.08 3.97
C SER A 119 -25.61 8.77 3.05
N LYS A 120 -26.05 9.71 2.20
CA LYS A 120 -27.11 9.46 1.20
C LYS A 120 -26.66 8.43 0.17
N VAL A 121 -25.48 8.62 -0.43
CA VAL A 121 -24.92 7.68 -1.41
C VAL A 121 -24.71 6.30 -0.78
N LEU A 122 -24.20 6.26 0.45
CA LEU A 122 -24.02 5.01 1.20
C LEU A 122 -25.32 4.23 1.36
N ARG A 123 -26.44 4.89 1.69
CA ARG A 123 -27.75 4.22 1.79
C ARG A 123 -28.17 3.59 0.46
N VAL A 124 -27.99 4.31 -0.65
CA VAL A 124 -28.30 3.76 -2.00
C VAL A 124 -27.39 2.58 -2.34
N MET A 125 -26.11 2.63 -1.97
CA MET A 125 -25.18 1.51 -2.17
C MET A 125 -25.55 0.30 -1.30
N ILE A 126 -25.97 0.51 -0.05
CA ILE A 126 -26.43 -0.56 0.84
C ILE A 126 -27.60 -1.32 0.22
N ASP A 127 -28.59 -0.61 -0.31
CA ASP A 127 -29.74 -1.25 -0.97
C ASP A 127 -29.31 -2.04 -2.21
N TRP A 128 -28.33 -1.53 -2.96
CA TRP A 128 -27.78 -2.23 -4.12
C TRP A 128 -27.04 -3.51 -3.70
N PHE A 129 -26.17 -3.46 -2.70
CA PHE A 129 -25.44 -4.64 -2.19
C PHE A 129 -26.38 -5.69 -1.60
N ASN A 130 -27.39 -5.28 -0.85
CA ASN A 130 -28.39 -6.18 -0.28
C ASN A 130 -29.17 -6.93 -1.39
N LYS A 131 -29.54 -6.25 -2.49
CA LYS A 131 -30.15 -6.92 -3.67
C LYS A 131 -29.20 -7.91 -4.35
N GLN A 132 -27.90 -7.71 -4.21
CA GLN A 132 -26.87 -8.62 -4.70
C GLN A 132 -26.57 -9.76 -3.70
N GLY A 133 -27.19 -9.79 -2.51
CA GLY A 133 -26.89 -10.78 -1.47
C GLY A 133 -25.50 -10.60 -0.84
N ILE A 134 -24.95 -9.38 -0.89
CA ILE A 134 -23.66 -9.03 -0.28
C ILE A 134 -23.95 -8.28 1.02
N GLN A 135 -23.42 -8.76 2.14
CA GLN A 135 -23.59 -8.14 3.45
C GLN A 135 -22.65 -6.93 3.59
N VAL A 136 -23.23 -5.79 3.97
CA VAL A 136 -22.48 -4.54 4.16
C VAL A 136 -22.08 -4.38 5.61
N MET A 137 -20.78 -4.22 5.85
CA MET A 137 -20.18 -3.86 7.13
C MET A 137 -19.75 -2.38 7.13
N VAL A 138 -19.95 -1.69 8.25
CA VAL A 138 -19.54 -0.27 8.44
C VAL A 138 -18.93 -0.05 9.83
N GLU A 139 -18.20 1.06 9.99
CA GLU A 139 -17.65 1.50 11.28
C GLU A 139 -18.73 1.63 12.37
N PRO A 140 -18.41 1.36 13.65
CA PRO A 140 -19.37 1.46 14.76
C PRO A 140 -20.11 2.80 14.86
N ASP A 141 -19.44 3.90 14.57
CA ASP A 141 -20.05 5.23 14.59
C ASP A 141 -21.02 5.45 13.41
N VAL A 142 -20.66 4.91 12.24
CA VAL A 142 -21.50 4.96 11.03
C VAL A 142 -22.71 4.02 11.17
N TYR A 143 -22.52 2.88 11.83
CA TYR A 143 -23.61 1.95 12.15
C TYR A 143 -24.72 2.62 12.96
N LYS A 144 -24.35 3.40 13.98
CA LYS A 144 -25.29 4.17 14.80
C LYS A 144 -26.04 5.23 13.98
N GLU A 145 -25.36 5.89 13.05
CA GLU A 145 -25.94 6.91 12.16
C GLU A 145 -26.95 6.33 11.15
N LEU A 146 -26.73 5.10 10.69
CA LEU A 146 -27.49 4.51 9.58
C LEU A 146 -28.74 3.74 9.99
N GLN A 147 -28.96 3.49 11.28
CA GLN A 147 -30.15 2.75 11.74
C GLN A 147 -31.45 3.39 11.20
N PRO A 148 -32.42 2.58 10.72
CA PRO A 148 -32.49 1.11 10.73
C PRO A 148 -32.04 0.41 9.43
N CYS A 149 -30.93 0.82 8.80
CA CYS A 149 -30.41 0.09 7.62
C CYS A 149 -29.97 -1.34 7.96
N ASN A 150 -30.16 -2.28 7.02
CA ASN A 150 -29.63 -3.65 7.10
C ASN A 150 -28.12 -3.66 6.82
N VAL A 151 -27.34 -3.33 7.84
CA VAL A 151 -25.88 -3.32 7.85
C VAL A 151 -25.38 -4.03 9.11
N VAL A 152 -24.13 -4.47 9.10
CA VAL A 152 -23.44 -5.01 10.28
C VAL A 152 -22.27 -4.11 10.67
N THR A 153 -21.79 -4.28 11.89
CA THR A 153 -20.57 -3.64 12.39
C THR A 153 -19.73 -4.67 13.14
N TRP A 154 -18.44 -4.40 13.30
CA TRP A 154 -17.55 -5.27 14.06
C TRP A 154 -17.51 -4.87 15.53
N LYS A 155 -17.11 -5.81 16.38
CA LYS A 155 -16.78 -5.53 17.78
C LYS A 155 -15.31 -5.13 17.90
N GLU A 156 -14.93 -4.42 18.95
CA GLU A 156 -13.53 -4.01 19.15
C GLU A 156 -12.54 -5.18 19.18
N GLU A 157 -12.99 -6.36 19.63
CA GLU A 157 -12.21 -7.61 19.61
C GLU A 157 -11.84 -8.08 18.18
N ASP A 158 -12.72 -7.84 17.20
CA ASP A 158 -12.53 -8.25 15.81
C ASP A 158 -11.68 -7.27 15.00
N ARG A 159 -11.40 -6.08 15.55
CA ARG A 159 -10.79 -4.96 14.82
C ARG A 159 -9.45 -5.32 14.16
N TYR A 160 -8.64 -6.16 14.79
CA TYR A 160 -7.34 -6.59 14.26
C TYR A 160 -7.43 -7.81 13.33
N ASN A 161 -8.60 -8.46 13.25
CA ASN A 161 -8.88 -9.64 12.43
C ASN A 161 -9.88 -9.35 11.30
N LEU A 162 -10.17 -8.07 11.04
CA LEU A 162 -11.07 -7.62 9.97
C LEU A 162 -10.68 -8.17 8.59
N SER A 163 -9.37 -8.40 8.36
CA SER A 163 -8.89 -9.00 7.10
C SER A 163 -9.50 -10.37 6.82
N ASN A 164 -9.94 -11.11 7.85
CA ASN A 164 -10.54 -12.43 7.70
C ASN A 164 -12.05 -12.39 7.49
N LEU A 165 -12.68 -11.25 7.78
CA LEU A 165 -14.14 -11.08 7.72
C LEU A 165 -14.61 -10.35 6.45
N ILE A 166 -13.70 -9.71 5.72
CA ILE A 166 -14.03 -8.78 4.63
C ILE A 166 -13.38 -9.26 3.32
N ASP A 167 -14.19 -9.42 2.28
CA ASP A 167 -13.73 -9.82 0.94
C ASP A 167 -13.14 -8.63 0.17
N PHE A 168 -13.77 -7.45 0.25
CA PHE A 168 -13.26 -6.20 -0.34
C PHE A 168 -13.77 -4.95 0.40
N VAL A 169 -13.13 -3.83 0.13
CA VAL A 169 -13.41 -2.54 0.77
C VAL A 169 -13.87 -1.51 -0.27
N VAL A 170 -14.88 -0.73 0.07
CA VAL A 170 -15.33 0.44 -0.69
C VAL A 170 -15.06 1.70 0.13
N THR A 171 -14.44 2.71 -0.47
CA THR A 171 -14.25 4.01 0.18
C THR A 171 -15.09 5.09 -0.51
N LEU A 172 -15.79 5.92 0.26
CA LEU A 172 -16.66 7.01 -0.21
C LEU A 172 -16.16 8.34 0.33
N GLY A 173 -15.41 9.10 -0.47
CA GLY A 173 -14.86 10.39 -0.08
C GLY A 173 -13.55 10.70 -0.81
N GLY A 174 -12.69 11.51 -0.21
CA GLY A 174 -11.38 11.82 -0.78
C GLY A 174 -10.31 10.79 -0.38
N ASP A 175 -9.07 11.09 -0.76
CA ASP A 175 -7.89 10.23 -0.53
C ASP A 175 -7.71 9.82 0.95
N GLY A 176 -8.09 10.69 1.90
CA GLY A 176 -8.06 10.36 3.34
C GLY A 176 -8.90 9.16 3.75
N THR A 177 -9.93 8.78 2.97
CA THR A 177 -10.72 7.56 3.24
C THR A 177 -9.92 6.30 2.92
N LEU A 178 -9.05 6.32 1.91
CA LEU A 178 -8.13 5.22 1.61
C LEU A 178 -7.01 5.13 2.64
N LEU A 179 -6.48 6.27 3.11
CA LEU A 179 -5.49 6.29 4.20
C LEU A 179 -6.06 5.66 5.47
N PHE A 180 -7.34 5.93 5.77
CA PHE A 180 -8.01 5.30 6.90
C PHE A 180 -8.23 3.79 6.68
N ALA A 181 -8.57 3.36 5.46
CA ALA A 181 -8.62 1.94 5.12
C ALA A 181 -7.26 1.26 5.36
N SER A 182 -6.16 1.85 4.92
CA SER A 182 -4.81 1.33 5.18
C SER A 182 -4.51 1.18 6.67
N LEU A 183 -4.95 2.14 7.51
CA LEU A 183 -4.79 2.10 8.96
C LEU A 183 -5.54 0.92 9.61
N LEU A 184 -6.76 0.63 9.12
CA LEU A 184 -7.58 -0.48 9.65
C LEU A 184 -6.97 -1.86 9.38
N PHE A 185 -6.17 -2.00 8.32
CA PHE A 185 -5.55 -3.26 7.91
C PHE A 185 -4.02 -3.20 8.05
N PRO A 186 -3.46 -3.34 9.26
CA PRO A 186 -2.02 -3.21 9.50
C PRO A 186 -1.20 -4.34 8.86
N LYS A 187 -1.83 -5.48 8.53
CA LYS A 187 -1.21 -6.55 7.73
C LYS A 187 -1.83 -6.53 6.34
N THR A 188 -2.44 -7.64 5.95
CA THR A 188 -3.02 -7.87 4.64
C THR A 188 -4.27 -7.03 4.43
N VAL A 189 -4.34 -6.34 3.28
CA VAL A 189 -5.48 -5.47 2.92
C VAL A 189 -6.31 -6.16 1.83
N PRO A 190 -7.64 -6.29 2.01
CA PRO A 190 -8.51 -6.72 0.92
C PRO A 190 -8.48 -5.72 -0.26
N PRO A 191 -8.84 -6.11 -1.49
CA PRO A 191 -9.01 -5.19 -2.62
C PRO A 191 -9.86 -3.97 -2.24
N VAL A 192 -9.36 -2.78 -2.55
CA VAL A 192 -10.03 -1.51 -2.23
C VAL A 192 -10.48 -0.81 -3.50
N ILE A 193 -11.75 -0.48 -3.59
CA ILE A 193 -12.29 0.41 -4.62
C ILE A 193 -12.69 1.74 -4.00
N SER A 194 -12.25 2.84 -4.61
CA SER A 194 -12.32 4.17 -4.02
C SER A 194 -13.09 5.16 -4.88
N PHE A 195 -14.13 5.76 -4.31
CA PHE A 195 -15.02 6.71 -4.97
C PHE A 195 -14.85 8.13 -4.43
N HIS A 196 -14.62 9.10 -5.31
CA HIS A 196 -14.62 10.52 -4.96
C HIS A 196 -16.04 11.11 -4.97
N MET A 197 -16.23 12.12 -4.12
CA MET A 197 -17.51 12.82 -3.91
C MET A 197 -17.33 14.33 -4.06
N GLY A 198 -16.87 14.76 -5.23
CA GLY A 198 -16.52 16.15 -5.53
C GLY A 198 -15.26 16.24 -6.38
N THR A 199 -14.22 16.89 -5.87
CA THR A 199 -12.93 16.98 -6.55
C THR A 199 -12.26 15.60 -6.65
N LEU A 200 -11.74 15.29 -7.83
CA LEU A 200 -10.96 14.08 -8.09
C LEU A 200 -9.68 14.08 -7.24
N GLY A 201 -9.38 12.98 -6.55
CA GLY A 201 -8.12 12.75 -5.81
C GLY A 201 -7.28 11.62 -6.43
N PHE A 202 -5.98 11.59 -6.16
CA PHE A 202 -5.02 10.64 -6.80
C PHE A 202 -5.29 9.18 -6.44
N LEU A 203 -6.06 8.94 -5.38
CA LEU A 203 -6.38 7.62 -4.85
C LEU A 203 -7.84 7.23 -5.04
N THR A 204 -8.67 8.12 -5.59
CA THR A 204 -10.14 7.98 -5.65
C THR A 204 -10.64 8.11 -7.10
N PRO A 205 -10.31 7.17 -8.00
CA PRO A 205 -10.50 7.35 -9.44
C PRO A 205 -11.95 7.20 -9.91
N PHE A 206 -12.86 6.64 -9.10
CA PHE A 206 -14.26 6.42 -9.50
C PHE A 206 -15.20 7.50 -8.97
N PHE A 207 -16.21 7.88 -9.74
CA PHE A 207 -17.20 8.87 -9.30
C PHE A 207 -18.37 8.19 -8.56
N ALA A 208 -18.69 8.69 -7.36
CA ALA A 208 -19.66 8.05 -6.47
C ALA A 208 -21.08 7.98 -7.07
N ASP A 209 -21.51 8.93 -7.89
CA ASP A 209 -22.86 8.92 -8.47
C ASP A 209 -23.03 7.80 -9.52
N ASN A 210 -21.94 7.32 -10.11
CA ASN A 210 -21.95 6.23 -11.10
C ASN A 210 -21.25 4.98 -10.56
N PHE A 211 -21.61 4.56 -9.35
CA PHE A 211 -20.96 3.45 -8.66
C PHE A 211 -21.32 2.06 -9.20
N VAL A 212 -22.48 1.91 -9.84
CA VAL A 212 -23.02 0.59 -10.22
C VAL A 212 -22.14 -0.14 -11.23
N PRO A 213 -21.70 0.48 -12.35
CA PRO A 213 -20.82 -0.21 -13.31
C PRO A 213 -19.50 -0.71 -12.70
N PRO A 214 -18.68 0.13 -12.01
CA PRO A 214 -17.41 -0.34 -11.47
C PRO A 214 -17.61 -1.37 -10.34
N LEU A 215 -18.60 -1.23 -9.46
CA LEU A 215 -18.89 -2.25 -8.46
C LEU A 215 -19.37 -3.58 -9.06
N SER A 216 -20.15 -3.53 -10.14
CA SER A 216 -20.56 -4.74 -10.86
C SER A 216 -19.36 -5.48 -11.44
N GLN A 217 -18.34 -4.75 -11.94
CA GLN A 217 -17.10 -5.36 -12.43
C GLN A 217 -16.29 -5.98 -11.29
N VAL A 218 -16.16 -5.29 -10.14
CA VAL A 218 -15.49 -5.85 -8.96
C VAL A 218 -16.17 -7.15 -8.53
N VAL A 219 -17.50 -7.16 -8.44
CA VAL A 219 -18.28 -8.35 -8.01
C VAL A 219 -18.16 -9.51 -9.00
N ARG A 220 -18.12 -9.25 -10.32
CA ARG A 220 -17.88 -10.28 -11.35
C ARG A 220 -16.44 -10.81 -11.33
N GLY A 221 -15.52 -10.05 -10.74
CA GLY A 221 -14.09 -10.26 -10.92
C GLY A 221 -13.64 -9.78 -12.30
N ASN A 222 -12.32 -9.86 -12.51
CA ASN A 222 -11.61 -9.37 -13.69
C ASN A 222 -11.49 -7.84 -13.79
N VAL A 223 -11.10 -7.16 -12.70
CA VAL A 223 -10.77 -5.71 -12.70
C VAL A 223 -9.28 -5.47 -12.55
N PRO A 224 -8.69 -4.45 -13.19
CA PRO A 224 -7.29 -4.13 -12.99
C PRO A 224 -7.05 -3.58 -11.57
N LEU A 225 -5.90 -3.92 -11.01
CA LEU A 225 -5.42 -3.50 -9.71
C LEU A 225 -4.09 -2.75 -9.85
N THR A 226 -3.97 -1.67 -9.10
CA THR A 226 -2.69 -1.03 -8.78
C THR A 226 -2.30 -1.41 -7.36
N VAL A 227 -1.21 -2.16 -7.22
CA VAL A 227 -0.68 -2.59 -5.92
C VAL A 227 0.24 -1.50 -5.38
N ARG A 228 -0.22 -0.75 -4.39
CA ARG A 228 0.49 0.40 -3.82
C ARG A 228 1.31 0.00 -2.61
N SER A 229 2.61 0.23 -2.64
CA SER A 229 3.51 -0.03 -1.51
C SER A 229 3.14 0.81 -0.28
N ARG A 230 3.47 0.31 0.91
CA ARG A 230 3.39 1.03 2.19
C ARG A 230 4.74 1.08 2.86
N LEU A 231 4.98 2.02 3.77
CA LEU A 231 6.12 2.01 4.67
C LEU A 231 5.78 1.28 5.96
N GLU A 232 6.78 0.61 6.50
CA GLU A 232 6.80 0.04 7.84
C GLU A 232 7.89 0.74 8.65
N TYR A 233 7.64 0.93 9.95
CA TYR A 233 8.56 1.68 10.81
C TYR A 233 8.72 1.07 12.20
N LYS A 234 9.86 1.35 12.83
CA LYS A 234 10.13 1.10 14.25
C LYS A 234 10.79 2.31 14.89
N ILE A 235 10.25 2.71 16.03
CA ILE A 235 10.89 3.71 16.90
C ILE A 235 11.77 2.95 17.88
N VAL A 236 13.04 3.29 17.89
CA VAL A 236 14.06 2.77 18.81
C VAL A 236 14.43 3.89 19.75
N ARG A 237 14.18 3.69 21.04
CA ARG A 237 14.48 4.69 22.07
C ARG A 237 15.93 4.53 22.53
N CYS A 238 16.68 5.62 22.55
CA CYS A 238 18.04 5.78 23.06
C CYS A 238 18.87 4.47 23.13
N LEU A 239 19.56 4.14 22.03
CA LEU A 239 20.41 2.94 21.98
C LEU A 239 21.68 3.12 22.83
N PRO A 240 22.03 2.15 23.70
CA PRO A 240 23.38 2.05 24.22
C PRO A 240 24.37 1.89 23.03
N ARG A 241 25.49 2.63 23.05
CA ARG A 241 26.52 2.60 21.98
C ARG A 241 27.05 1.20 21.65
N SER A 242 26.90 0.23 22.56
CA SER A 242 27.32 -1.17 22.38
C SER A 242 26.36 -2.02 21.53
N THR A 243 25.19 -1.50 21.16
CA THR A 243 24.10 -2.27 20.54
C THR A 243 23.71 -1.71 19.17
N VAL A 244 24.69 -1.26 18.38
CA VAL A 244 24.45 -0.86 16.99
C VAL A 244 24.30 -2.13 16.16
N ARG A 245 23.06 -2.53 15.90
CA ARG A 245 22.72 -3.62 14.97
C ARG A 245 22.52 -3.06 13.57
N LYS A 246 22.53 -3.93 12.53
CA LYS A 246 22.16 -3.47 11.19
C LYS A 246 20.70 -3.05 11.20
N SER A 247 20.36 -2.02 10.41
CA SER A 247 19.00 -1.47 10.39
C SER A 247 17.94 -2.53 10.03
N ILE A 248 18.28 -3.53 9.21
CA ILE A 248 17.41 -4.66 8.88
C ILE A 248 17.08 -5.57 10.08
N ASP A 249 18.01 -5.72 11.03
CA ASP A 249 17.87 -6.65 12.17
C ASP A 249 16.73 -6.24 13.11
N TYR A 250 16.39 -4.94 13.14
CA TYR A 250 15.25 -4.44 13.92
C TYR A 250 13.93 -5.07 13.50
N PHE A 251 13.82 -5.63 12.30
CA PHE A 251 12.62 -6.27 11.80
C PHE A 251 12.65 -7.81 11.86
N ALA A 252 13.74 -8.43 12.32
CA ALA A 252 13.86 -9.89 12.39
C ALA A 252 13.14 -10.49 13.62
N GLU A 253 12.93 -9.72 14.69
CA GLU A 253 12.38 -10.21 15.98
C GLU A 253 10.84 -10.25 16.04
N GLU A 254 10.17 -10.17 14.89
CA GLU A 254 8.72 -9.88 14.82
C GLU A 254 7.80 -11.11 14.92
N GLU A 255 8.33 -12.32 15.11
CA GLU A 255 7.53 -13.54 15.04
C GLU A 255 7.02 -14.09 16.39
N GLU A 256 7.48 -13.60 17.55
CA GLU A 256 7.12 -14.19 18.85
C GLU A 256 6.43 -13.25 19.87
N GLY A 257 6.14 -12.00 19.50
CA GLY A 257 5.54 -11.02 20.42
C GLY A 257 4.00 -10.96 20.35
N ASN A 258 3.32 -10.99 21.50
CA ASN A 258 1.88 -10.68 21.66
C ASN A 258 1.55 -9.17 21.47
N GLU A 259 2.41 -8.42 20.75
CA GLU A 259 2.21 -7.00 20.50
C GLU A 259 1.17 -6.75 19.41
N LYS A 260 0.35 -5.71 19.61
CA LYS A 260 -0.63 -5.28 18.61
C LYS A 260 0.08 -4.89 17.30
N PRO A 261 -0.45 -5.32 16.13
CA PRO A 261 0.20 -5.03 14.86
C PRO A 261 0.23 -3.52 14.60
N ARG A 262 1.42 -3.00 14.29
CA ARG A 262 1.62 -1.57 14.02
C ARG A 262 1.00 -1.19 12.67
N PRO A 263 0.35 -0.02 12.56
CA PRO A 263 -0.14 0.47 11.28
C PRO A 263 0.98 0.64 10.26
N LYS A 264 0.65 0.48 8.97
CA LYS A 264 1.55 0.73 7.85
C LYS A 264 1.12 2.01 7.15
N ILE A 265 2.10 2.72 6.62
CA ILE A 265 1.95 4.10 6.16
C ILE A 265 1.84 4.09 4.64
N LEU A 266 0.76 4.65 4.08
CA LEU A 266 0.53 4.59 2.64
C LEU A 266 1.22 5.72 1.89
N ASN A 267 1.18 6.95 2.42
CA ASN A 267 1.81 8.11 1.80
C ASN A 267 3.21 8.32 2.35
N ASP A 268 3.31 8.85 3.56
CA ASP A 268 4.56 9.40 4.06
C ASP A 268 4.69 9.43 5.59
N ILE A 269 5.95 9.36 6.02
CA ILE A 269 6.38 9.62 7.38
C ILE A 269 7.13 10.96 7.36
N VAL A 270 6.64 11.91 8.14
CA VAL A 270 7.16 13.27 8.21
C VAL A 270 7.85 13.47 9.54
N ILE A 271 9.12 13.84 9.53
CA ILE A 271 9.92 14.15 10.71
C ILE A 271 10.16 15.66 10.68
N ASP A 272 9.57 16.42 11.61
CA ASP A 272 9.67 17.88 11.63
C ASP A 272 10.11 18.40 13.01
N ARG A 273 10.49 19.69 13.08
CA ARG A 273 10.90 20.37 14.32
C ARG A 273 9.77 20.61 15.33
N GLY A 274 8.55 20.16 15.05
CA GLY A 274 7.37 20.39 15.87
C GLY A 274 7.10 21.88 16.07
N THR A 275 6.91 22.28 17.32
CA THR A 275 6.69 23.67 17.71
C THR A 275 7.99 24.45 17.96
N ALA A 276 9.15 23.79 17.87
CA ALA A 276 10.43 24.44 18.16
C ALA A 276 10.78 25.48 17.09
N SER A 277 11.38 26.60 17.50
CA SER A 277 11.87 27.64 16.56
C SER A 277 13.19 27.26 15.87
N SER A 278 13.91 26.28 16.42
CA SER A 278 15.18 25.79 15.86
C SER A 278 14.92 24.68 14.86
N MET A 279 15.73 24.63 13.80
CA MET A 279 15.79 23.49 12.88
C MET A 279 16.15 22.21 13.63
N VAL A 280 15.58 21.10 13.15
CA VAL A 280 15.92 19.77 13.64
C VAL A 280 17.21 19.29 12.98
N GLU A 281 18.02 18.55 13.75
CA GLU A 281 19.23 17.90 13.24
C GLU A 281 19.04 16.37 13.23
N LEU A 282 19.04 15.78 12.03
CA LEU A 282 18.75 14.36 11.82
C LEU A 282 19.92 13.67 11.13
N ASN A 283 20.53 12.69 11.81
CA ASN A 283 21.53 11.82 11.22
C ASN A 283 20.83 10.72 10.42
N CYS A 284 21.09 10.67 9.11
CA CYS A 284 20.45 9.73 8.18
C CYS A 284 21.43 8.63 7.77
N TYR A 285 21.06 7.38 8.04
CA TYR A 285 21.88 6.21 7.77
C TYR A 285 21.15 5.25 6.82
N ILE A 286 21.92 4.55 6.00
CA ILE A 286 21.50 3.28 5.37
C ILE A 286 22.29 2.19 6.05
N ASP A 287 21.60 1.19 6.57
CA ASP A 287 22.21 0.14 7.37
C ASP A 287 23.05 0.70 8.54
N THR A 288 24.37 0.71 8.41
CA THR A 288 25.33 1.25 9.38
C THR A 288 26.00 2.55 8.93
N ASP A 289 25.84 2.93 7.66
CA ASP A 289 26.63 3.99 7.04
C ASP A 289 25.88 5.32 7.07
N LEU A 290 26.54 6.37 7.60
CA LEU A 290 26.01 7.72 7.62
C LEU A 290 26.03 8.30 6.21
N ILE A 291 24.86 8.62 5.67
CA ILE A 291 24.72 9.28 4.37
C ILE A 291 24.96 10.78 4.53
N THR A 292 24.23 11.39 5.47
CA THR A 292 24.23 12.84 5.68
C THR A 292 23.59 13.20 7.02
N THR A 293 23.88 14.39 7.51
CA THR A 293 23.19 15.04 8.62
C THR A 293 22.32 16.15 8.08
N VAL A 294 21.02 16.04 8.29
CA VAL A 294 20.01 16.98 7.80
C VAL A 294 19.82 18.08 8.83
N HIS A 295 20.05 19.32 8.41
CA HIS A 295 19.66 20.52 9.16
C HIS A 295 18.55 21.22 8.38
N ALA A 296 17.31 21.08 8.84
CA ALA A 296 16.13 21.50 8.10
C ALA A 296 14.94 21.76 9.03
N ASP A 297 13.84 22.29 8.48
CA ASP A 297 12.55 22.28 9.19
C ASP A 297 12.05 20.84 9.40
N GLY A 298 12.42 19.93 8.49
CA GLY A 298 12.10 18.52 8.59
C GLY A 298 12.58 17.67 7.40
N LEU A 299 12.15 16.42 7.39
CA LEU A 299 12.46 15.40 6.41
C LEU A 299 11.24 14.51 6.18
N ILE A 300 10.89 14.25 4.93
CA ILE A 300 9.77 13.38 4.53
C ILE A 300 10.34 12.10 3.94
N ILE A 301 9.89 10.96 4.44
CA ILE A 301 10.09 9.66 3.80
C ILE A 301 8.76 9.20 3.21
N ALA A 302 8.65 9.11 1.89
CA ALA A 302 7.40 8.84 1.20
C ALA A 302 7.47 7.57 0.34
N THR A 303 6.33 6.94 0.13
CA THR A 303 6.15 5.95 -0.93
C THR A 303 5.98 6.65 -2.29
N PRO A 304 6.07 5.93 -3.41
CA PRO A 304 5.66 6.42 -4.72
C PRO A 304 4.23 6.96 -4.72
N THR A 305 3.32 6.38 -3.92
CA THR A 305 1.96 6.88 -3.75
C THR A 305 1.94 8.22 -3.00
N GLY A 306 2.74 8.37 -1.94
CA GLY A 306 2.91 9.63 -1.21
C GLY A 306 3.66 10.73 -1.97
N SER A 307 4.27 10.40 -3.12
CA SER A 307 5.00 11.37 -3.94
C SER A 307 4.12 12.53 -4.44
N THR A 308 2.81 12.32 -4.55
CA THR A 308 1.80 13.34 -4.93
C THR A 308 1.11 13.98 -3.72
N ALA A 309 1.51 13.63 -2.49
CA ALA A 309 0.97 14.16 -1.25
C ALA A 309 1.89 15.26 -0.69
N TYR A 310 2.28 15.19 0.58
CA TYR A 310 3.06 16.26 1.21
C TYR A 310 4.48 16.38 0.62
N SER A 311 5.06 15.25 0.20
CA SER A 311 6.35 15.24 -0.51
C SER A 311 6.35 16.16 -1.73
N MET A 312 5.27 16.20 -2.53
CA MET A 312 5.16 17.09 -3.68
C MET A 312 5.23 18.56 -3.27
N SER A 313 4.52 18.94 -2.20
CA SER A 313 4.52 20.31 -1.68
C SER A 313 5.88 20.76 -1.15
N ALA A 314 6.69 19.82 -0.65
CA ALA A 314 8.07 20.08 -0.22
C ALA A 314 9.08 20.13 -1.38
N GLY A 315 8.63 20.03 -2.64
CA GLY A 315 9.49 20.03 -3.83
C GLY A 315 9.96 18.65 -4.27
N GLY A 316 9.30 17.59 -3.78
CA GLY A 316 9.52 16.22 -4.18
C GLY A 316 9.06 15.92 -5.62
N SER A 317 9.71 14.96 -6.28
CA SER A 317 9.31 14.44 -7.58
C SER A 317 8.05 13.61 -7.49
N MET A 318 7.19 13.73 -8.49
CA MET A 318 6.09 12.78 -8.70
C MET A 318 6.62 11.48 -9.26
N VAL A 319 6.25 10.37 -8.64
CA VAL A 319 6.71 9.03 -8.99
C VAL A 319 5.49 8.16 -9.28
N HIS A 320 5.57 7.38 -10.35
CA HIS A 320 4.49 6.46 -10.72
C HIS A 320 4.31 5.38 -9.61
N PRO A 321 3.09 5.02 -9.20
CA PRO A 321 2.83 4.09 -8.09
C PRO A 321 3.46 2.70 -8.24
N LEU A 322 3.71 2.25 -9.47
CA LEU A 322 4.38 0.99 -9.78
C LEU A 322 5.91 1.06 -9.73
N THR A 323 6.50 2.23 -9.50
CA THR A 323 7.95 2.38 -9.38
C THR A 323 8.40 1.84 -8.02
N PRO A 324 9.18 0.75 -7.94
CA PRO A 324 9.66 0.26 -6.67
C PRO A 324 10.65 1.25 -6.05
N GLY A 325 10.36 1.72 -4.85
CA GLY A 325 11.28 2.59 -4.12
C GLY A 325 10.65 3.33 -2.95
N LEU A 326 11.48 4.14 -2.30
CA LEU A 326 11.08 5.10 -1.28
C LEU A 326 11.78 6.43 -1.54
N LEU A 327 11.07 7.54 -1.28
CA LEU A 327 11.56 8.89 -1.51
C LEU A 327 12.00 9.52 -0.19
N MET A 328 13.08 10.29 -0.23
CA MET A 328 13.52 11.17 0.85
C MET A 328 13.50 12.61 0.36
N THR A 329 12.66 13.44 0.96
CA THR A 329 12.44 14.84 0.55
C THR A 329 12.67 15.76 1.76
N PRO A 330 13.68 16.64 1.75
CA PRO A 330 13.87 17.61 2.83
C PRO A 330 12.81 18.71 2.83
N ILE A 331 12.45 19.21 4.01
CA ILE A 331 11.57 20.37 4.20
C ILE A 331 12.44 21.57 4.56
N CYS A 332 12.57 22.53 3.65
CA CYS A 332 13.34 23.76 3.85
C CYS A 332 14.76 23.50 4.41
N PRO A 333 15.62 22.71 3.72
CA PRO A 333 16.97 22.43 4.21
C PRO A 333 17.83 23.69 4.21
N HIS A 334 18.66 23.86 5.24
CA HIS A 334 19.60 24.98 5.33
C HIS A 334 20.72 24.90 4.27
N THR A 335 21.06 23.68 3.86
CA THR A 335 22.13 23.42 2.88
C THR A 335 21.56 23.34 1.46
N LEU A 336 22.06 24.19 0.55
CA LEU A 336 21.62 24.22 -0.85
C LEU A 336 21.92 22.94 -1.64
N SER A 337 22.89 22.15 -1.19
CA SER A 337 23.30 20.90 -1.81
C SER A 337 22.39 19.72 -1.47
N PHE A 338 21.56 19.82 -0.44
CA PHE A 338 20.72 18.70 -0.04
C PHE A 338 19.50 18.60 -0.96
N ARG A 339 19.52 17.62 -1.85
CA ARG A 339 18.45 17.33 -2.81
C ARG A 339 17.68 16.09 -2.38
N GLN A 340 16.45 16.00 -2.86
CA GLN A 340 15.67 14.78 -2.74
C GLN A 340 16.40 13.55 -3.30
N MET A 341 16.11 12.37 -2.75
CA MET A 341 16.68 11.10 -3.21
C MET A 341 15.58 10.05 -3.36
N LEU A 342 15.70 9.22 -4.39
CA LEU A 342 14.88 8.02 -4.58
C LEU A 342 15.77 6.80 -4.32
N PHE A 343 15.36 5.97 -3.36
CA PHE A 343 16.08 4.76 -2.98
C PHE A 343 15.36 3.52 -3.50
N PRO A 344 16.08 2.41 -3.78
CA PRO A 344 15.48 1.10 -3.99
C PRO A 344 14.61 0.69 -2.80
N ASP A 345 13.55 -0.08 -3.05
CA ASP A 345 12.60 -0.51 -2.01
C ASP A 345 13.19 -1.51 -1.00
N SER A 346 14.31 -2.13 -1.32
CA SER A 346 15.12 -2.96 -0.42
C SER A 346 15.88 -2.14 0.64
N THR A 347 15.92 -0.82 0.51
CA THR A 347 16.67 0.07 1.41
C THR A 347 16.00 0.14 2.77
N VAL A 348 16.79 0.02 3.84
CA VAL A 348 16.35 0.31 5.21
C VAL A 348 17.02 1.60 5.67
N LEU A 349 16.21 2.61 5.93
CA LEU A 349 16.66 3.90 6.44
C LEU A 349 16.61 3.91 7.96
N ARG A 350 17.64 4.47 8.58
CA ARG A 350 17.66 4.82 10.01
C ARG A 350 17.84 6.31 10.14
N ILE A 351 16.87 6.99 10.73
CA ILE A 351 16.87 8.43 10.92
C ILE A 351 16.90 8.70 12.43
N GLU A 352 18.02 9.24 12.89
CA GLU A 352 18.28 9.47 14.31
C GLU A 352 18.26 10.97 14.61
N VAL A 353 17.59 11.37 15.69
CA VAL A 353 17.69 12.75 16.18
C VAL A 353 19.07 12.93 16.82
N SER A 354 19.89 13.81 16.25
CA SER A 354 21.26 14.05 16.72
C SER A 354 21.29 14.42 18.20
N MET A 355 22.33 13.96 18.91
CA MET A 355 22.58 14.36 20.30
C MET A 355 22.84 15.87 20.43
N ASP A 356 23.32 16.49 19.36
CA ASP A 356 23.60 17.93 19.27
C ASP A 356 22.37 18.74 18.81
N SER A 357 21.28 18.07 18.41
CA SER A 357 20.04 18.73 17.99
C SER A 357 19.50 19.65 19.08
N ARG A 358 19.24 20.92 18.76
CA ARG A 358 18.74 21.90 19.75
C ARG A 358 17.30 21.63 20.19
N CYS A 359 16.53 20.86 19.43
CA CYS A 359 15.14 20.50 19.71
C CYS A 359 14.91 18.99 19.57
N THR A 360 13.80 18.52 20.14
CA THR A 360 13.23 17.22 19.82
C THR A 360 12.56 17.26 18.44
N ALA A 361 12.35 16.08 17.84
CA ALA A 361 11.62 15.97 16.58
C ALA A 361 10.19 15.47 16.84
N SER A 362 9.23 15.93 16.02
CA SER A 362 7.91 15.34 15.92
C SER A 362 7.84 14.47 14.67
N VAL A 363 7.31 13.26 14.81
CA VAL A 363 7.11 12.35 13.68
C VAL A 363 5.63 12.17 13.45
N SER A 364 5.18 12.42 12.23
CA SER A 364 3.80 12.28 11.78
C SER A 364 3.68 11.16 10.75
N PHE A 365 2.63 10.36 10.87
CA PHE A 365 2.39 9.16 10.05
C PHE A 365 1.10 9.36 9.23
N ASP A 366 1.21 9.46 7.89
CA ASP A 366 0.09 9.79 6.98
C ASP A 366 -0.72 11.04 7.37
N GLY A 367 -0.16 11.91 8.22
CA GLY A 367 -0.88 13.04 8.82
C GLY A 367 -1.97 12.65 9.84
N GLN A 368 -2.05 11.38 10.25
CA GLN A 368 -3.13 10.87 11.11
C GLN A 368 -2.79 10.89 12.59
N PHE A 369 -1.55 10.55 12.95
CA PHE A 369 -1.09 10.55 14.34
C PHE A 369 0.38 10.95 14.41
N LYS A 370 0.79 11.41 15.60
CA LYS A 370 2.14 11.92 15.85
C LYS A 370 2.78 11.27 17.07
N GLU A 371 4.09 11.13 17.00
CA GLU A 371 4.97 10.70 18.09
C GLU A 371 6.08 11.75 18.28
N THR A 372 6.67 11.79 19.47
CA THR A 372 7.86 12.62 19.74
C THR A 372 9.10 11.75 19.75
N LEU A 373 10.17 12.20 19.09
CA LEU A 373 11.51 11.61 19.16
C LEU A 373 12.43 12.54 19.95
N ASN A 374 13.03 11.99 21.01
CA ASN A 374 14.06 12.66 21.77
C ASN A 374 15.42 12.50 21.10
N ARG A 375 16.41 13.25 21.57
CA ARG A 375 17.81 13.10 21.15
C ARG A 375 18.28 11.66 21.37
N GLY A 376 18.94 11.10 20.37
CA GLY A 376 19.39 9.70 20.35
C GLY A 376 18.30 8.67 20.07
N ASP A 377 17.02 9.07 19.97
CA ASP A 377 15.99 8.19 19.44
C ASP A 377 16.13 8.08 17.92
N ALA A 378 15.85 6.89 17.39
CA ALA A 378 15.93 6.60 15.97
C ALA A 378 14.63 6.03 15.43
N LEU A 379 14.32 6.40 14.20
CA LEU A 379 13.24 5.84 13.41
C LEU A 379 13.84 4.97 12.30
N ILE A 380 13.55 3.68 12.35
CA ILE A 380 13.92 2.71 11.31
C ILE A 380 12.75 2.57 10.36
N ILE A 381 12.97 2.73 9.05
CA ILE A 381 11.93 2.74 8.02
C ILE A 381 12.33 1.82 6.88
N ARG A 382 11.39 1.02 6.39
CA ARG A 382 11.54 0.22 5.16
C ARG A 382 10.22 0.12 4.41
N THR A 383 10.28 -0.40 3.20
CA THR A 383 9.07 -0.81 2.46
C THR A 383 8.41 -2.02 3.14
N SER A 384 7.10 -1.94 3.36
CA SER A 384 6.29 -3.01 3.95
C SER A 384 6.06 -4.14 2.95
N LYS A 385 6.08 -5.38 3.44
CA LYS A 385 5.67 -6.58 2.66
C LYS A 385 4.17 -6.64 2.35
N TYR A 386 3.37 -5.79 3.00
CA TYR A 386 1.92 -5.74 2.84
C TYR A 386 1.50 -4.47 2.08
N PRO A 387 1.26 -4.53 0.77
CA PRO A 387 0.77 -3.39 -0.02
C PRO A 387 -0.75 -3.18 0.12
N VAL A 388 -1.27 -2.09 -0.46
CA VAL A 388 -2.70 -1.83 -0.65
C VAL A 388 -3.09 -2.11 -2.10
N PRO A 389 -3.92 -3.12 -2.37
CA PRO A 389 -4.44 -3.37 -3.71
C PRO A 389 -5.62 -2.45 -4.03
N CYS A 390 -5.40 -1.47 -4.90
CA CYS A 390 -6.43 -0.53 -5.33
C CYS A 390 -7.02 -0.94 -6.67
N VAL A 391 -8.34 -0.99 -6.78
CA VAL A 391 -9.03 -1.15 -8.07
C VAL A 391 -8.80 0.11 -8.90
N SER A 392 -8.40 -0.10 -10.16
CA SER A 392 -8.22 0.96 -11.14
C SER A 392 -9.34 0.89 -12.20
N PRO A 393 -9.77 2.01 -12.79
CA PRO A 393 -10.75 2.00 -13.89
C PRO A 393 -10.19 1.33 -15.15
N ASP A 394 -8.90 1.55 -15.41
CA ASP A 394 -8.17 1.09 -16.57
C ASP A 394 -6.82 0.47 -16.15
N ASP A 395 -5.89 0.29 -17.10
CA ASP A 395 -4.50 0.03 -16.75
C ASP A 395 -3.92 1.13 -15.84
N SER A 396 -3.01 0.74 -14.94
CA SER A 396 -2.45 1.62 -13.89
C SER A 396 -1.79 2.87 -14.47
N ASN A 397 -1.15 2.74 -15.65
CA ASN A 397 -0.47 3.85 -16.31
C ASN A 397 -1.46 4.92 -16.79
N ARG A 398 -2.49 4.52 -17.55
CA ARG A 398 -3.52 5.42 -18.09
C ARG A 398 -4.25 6.13 -16.96
N ASP A 399 -4.59 5.40 -15.90
CA ASP A 399 -5.22 5.95 -14.71
C ASP A 399 -4.34 7.04 -14.08
N TRP A 400 -3.08 6.73 -13.79
CA TRP A 400 -2.16 7.69 -13.18
C TRP A 400 -1.92 8.94 -14.05
N PHE A 401 -1.63 8.77 -15.35
CA PHE A 401 -1.42 9.90 -16.24
C PHE A 401 -2.70 10.73 -16.44
N ARG A 402 -3.89 10.12 -16.38
CA ARG A 402 -5.16 10.84 -16.38
C ARG A 402 -5.28 11.70 -15.12
N SER A 403 -5.07 11.13 -13.93
CA SER A 403 -5.10 11.88 -12.67
C SER A 403 -4.12 13.05 -12.66
N VAL A 404 -2.89 12.83 -13.11
CA VAL A 404 -1.86 13.89 -13.22
C VAL A 404 -2.33 15.04 -14.13
N ARG A 405 -2.87 14.73 -15.32
CA ARG A 405 -3.38 15.76 -16.25
C ARG A 405 -4.60 16.50 -15.70
N GLU A 406 -5.51 15.80 -15.05
CA GLU A 406 -6.77 16.36 -14.59
C GLU A 406 -6.60 17.20 -13.32
N MET A 407 -5.79 16.74 -12.35
CA MET A 407 -5.61 17.43 -11.06
C MET A 407 -4.62 18.58 -11.13
N LEU A 408 -3.49 18.39 -11.82
CA LEU A 408 -2.46 19.42 -11.92
C LEU A 408 -2.70 20.35 -13.11
N HIS A 409 -3.72 20.06 -13.92
CA HIS A 409 -3.98 20.77 -15.19
C HIS A 409 -2.69 20.90 -16.01
N TRP A 410 -1.92 19.81 -16.06
CA TRP A 410 -0.54 19.82 -16.55
C TRP A 410 -0.47 20.45 -17.95
N ASN A 411 0.27 21.57 -18.07
CA ASN A 411 0.43 22.37 -19.29
C ASN A 411 -0.87 22.92 -19.92
N LYS A 412 -1.99 23.05 -19.18
CA LYS A 412 -3.14 23.83 -19.65
C LYS A 412 -2.88 25.32 -19.47
N ALA A 413 -3.06 26.09 -20.55
CA ALA A 413 -2.97 27.55 -20.50
C ALA A 413 -4.01 28.12 -19.54
N THR A 414 -3.61 29.06 -18.69
CA THR A 414 -4.46 29.71 -17.68
C THR A 414 -5.70 30.39 -18.25
N SER A 415 -5.73 30.66 -19.56
CA SER A 415 -6.89 31.20 -20.29
C SER A 415 -8.04 30.19 -20.47
N SER A 416 -7.83 28.90 -20.21
CA SER A 416 -8.87 27.88 -20.31
C SER A 416 -9.72 27.73 -19.03
N PHE A 417 -9.41 28.48 -17.97
CA PHE A 417 -10.22 28.56 -16.75
C PHE A 417 -11.36 29.58 -16.92
N ILE A 418 -12.35 29.27 -17.75
CA ILE A 418 -13.66 29.94 -17.66
C ILE A 418 -14.56 29.04 -16.82
N PRO A 419 -14.92 29.44 -15.59
CA PRO A 419 -16.02 28.78 -14.89
C PRO A 419 -17.27 29.02 -15.72
N SER A 420 -17.94 27.97 -16.17
CA SER A 420 -19.26 28.05 -16.77
C SER A 420 -20.23 28.62 -15.73
N GLN A 421 -20.34 29.94 -15.65
CA GLN A 421 -21.44 30.59 -14.94
C GLN A 421 -22.72 30.13 -15.62
N LYS A 422 -23.59 29.49 -14.84
CA LYS A 422 -24.97 29.20 -15.21
C LYS A 422 -25.59 30.44 -15.86
N GLN A 423 -25.94 30.35 -17.14
CA GLN A 423 -26.95 31.23 -17.72
C GLN A 423 -28.24 31.03 -16.89
N ARG A 424 -28.49 31.95 -15.96
CA ARG A 424 -29.83 32.18 -15.43
C ARG A 424 -30.56 32.97 -16.50
N THR A 425 -31.33 32.25 -17.30
CA THR A 425 -32.37 32.84 -18.16
C THR A 425 -33.36 33.58 -17.24
N ILE A 426 -33.56 34.86 -17.50
CA ILE A 426 -34.79 35.58 -17.16
C ILE A 426 -35.66 35.56 -18.41
#